data_AF-A0A376MLM2-F1
#
_entry.id   AF-A0A376MLM2-F1
#
_cell.length_a   1.000
_cell.length_b   1.000
_cell.length_c   1.000
_cell.angle_alpha   90.00
_cell.angle_beta   90.00
_cell.angle_gamma   90.00
#
_symmetry.space_group_name_H-M   'P 1'
#
loop_
_entity.id
_entity.type
_entity.pdbx_description
1 polymer ?
#
loop_
_entity_poly.entity_id
_entity_poly.type
_entity_poly.pdbx_seq_one_letter_code
_entity_poly.pdbx_strand_id
1 'polypeptide(L)'
;MTASKVLAAKSITGTYGLYVLWYQNSIDTFNEFIINLKELTRKYNFSHSDLENILLAKDYLGVSWIPKALRNNQNKIVKAWLLAIDDFEKEFGVNKNEILLNIGKEIDSTYDLNSAIRTNNYNVVNILLANIKARMFKNEINKEDILKLMAAREWAGESDKWTKASGLYSAIVKGYTEIVAAWMETADVIASHYENDKDVVRELLSLSRNNAVCSLHIASFKKMSKQVIDVYLNAAIRLALQHGFTFDEIVEQFTRDFDGKPFSHVVNNGDDIHMGLWLKIFKIVVW
;
A
#
# COMPACT_ATOMS: atom_id res chain seq x y z
N MET A 1 -27.60 -31.46 -11.12
CA MET A 1 -27.04 -30.45 -10.19
C MET A 1 -25.74 -29.95 -10.80
N THR A 2 -25.61 -28.67 -11.16
CA THR A 2 -24.44 -28.13 -11.88
C THR A 2 -23.27 -27.90 -10.92
N ALA A 3 -22.03 -28.05 -11.39
CA ALA A 3 -20.80 -27.83 -10.58
C ALA A 3 -20.75 -26.42 -9.97
N SER A 4 -21.33 -25.42 -10.65
CA SER A 4 -21.56 -24.07 -10.11
C SER A 4 -22.35 -24.08 -8.80
N LYS A 5 -23.38 -24.93 -8.62
CA LYS A 5 -24.14 -25.04 -7.35
C LYS A 5 -23.33 -25.66 -6.20
N VAL A 6 -22.26 -26.41 -6.49
CA VAL A 6 -21.41 -27.06 -5.49
C VAL A 6 -20.29 -26.14 -5.02
N LEU A 7 -19.71 -25.32 -5.90
CA LEU A 7 -18.73 -24.27 -5.55
C LEU A 7 -19.38 -22.99 -5.03
N ALA A 8 -20.56 -22.63 -5.55
CA ALA A 8 -21.42 -21.57 -5.04
C ALA A 8 -22.28 -22.05 -3.85
N ALA A 9 -21.97 -23.22 -3.27
CA ALA A 9 -22.68 -23.73 -2.11
C ALA A 9 -22.48 -22.73 -0.95
N LYS A 10 -23.50 -21.91 -0.79
CA LYS A 10 -23.68 -21.03 0.35
C LYS A 10 -23.93 -21.91 1.57
N SER A 11 -23.28 -21.62 2.69
CA SER A 11 -23.76 -22.11 3.99
C SER A 11 -25.24 -21.72 4.18
N ILE A 12 -25.91 -22.28 5.20
CA ILE A 12 -27.27 -21.84 5.60
C ILE A 12 -27.37 -20.30 5.79
N THR A 13 -26.25 -19.62 6.06
CA THR A 13 -26.16 -18.17 6.22
C THR A 13 -25.82 -17.42 4.94
N GLY A 14 -25.68 -18.06 3.77
CA GLY A 14 -25.46 -17.35 2.50
C GLY A 14 -23.99 -17.22 2.06
N THR A 15 -23.05 -17.92 2.70
CA THR A 15 -21.60 -17.70 2.59
C THR A 15 -20.91 -18.67 1.61
N TYR A 16 -20.21 -18.18 0.58
CA TYR A 16 -19.48 -19.01 -0.41
C TYR A 16 -18.38 -19.88 0.22
N GLY A 17 -18.07 -21.03 -0.40
CA GLY A 17 -17.06 -22.00 0.08
C GLY A 17 -15.66 -21.42 0.32
N LEU A 18 -15.24 -20.39 -0.42
CA LEU A 18 -13.96 -19.70 -0.20
C LEU A 18 -13.95 -18.88 1.12
N TYR A 19 -15.10 -18.34 1.56
CA TYR A 19 -15.23 -17.70 2.87
C TYR A 19 -15.26 -18.74 4.00
N VAL A 20 -15.57 -20.00 3.72
CA VAL A 20 -15.40 -21.11 4.67
C VAL A 20 -13.91 -21.47 4.84
N LEU A 21 -13.11 -21.39 3.78
CA LEU A 21 -11.65 -21.60 3.85
C LEU A 21 -10.93 -20.57 4.74
N TRP A 22 -11.49 -19.36 4.89
CA TRP A 22 -11.01 -18.35 5.85
C TRP A 22 -10.97 -18.88 7.30
N TYR A 23 -11.94 -19.69 7.73
CA TYR A 23 -11.97 -20.27 9.08
C TYR A 23 -10.88 -21.32 9.32
N GLN A 24 -10.43 -22.01 8.26
CA GLN A 24 -9.49 -23.12 8.37
C GLN A 24 -8.03 -22.66 8.42
N ASN A 25 -7.74 -21.43 7.95
CA ASN A 25 -6.39 -20.82 7.94
C ASN A 25 -5.28 -21.77 7.41
N SER A 26 -5.64 -22.62 6.43
CA SER A 26 -4.75 -23.62 5.85
C SER A 26 -4.40 -23.22 4.42
N ILE A 27 -3.12 -22.92 4.18
CA ILE A 27 -2.62 -22.56 2.85
C ILE A 27 -2.74 -23.72 1.87
N ASP A 28 -2.58 -24.96 2.34
CA ASP A 28 -2.66 -26.16 1.51
C ASP A 28 -4.09 -26.35 1.00
N THR A 29 -5.08 -26.17 1.88
CA THR A 29 -6.49 -26.28 1.52
C THR A 29 -6.93 -25.15 0.58
N PHE A 30 -6.38 -23.94 0.76
CA PHE A 30 -6.59 -22.84 -0.17
C PHE A 30 -6.03 -23.18 -1.57
N ASN A 31 -4.80 -23.68 -1.65
CA ASN A 31 -4.17 -24.04 -2.92
C ASN A 31 -4.91 -25.18 -3.63
N GLU A 32 -5.35 -26.20 -2.89
CA GLU A 32 -6.16 -27.29 -3.43
C GLU A 32 -7.49 -26.78 -4.01
N PHE A 33 -8.14 -25.84 -3.31
CA PHE A 33 -9.35 -25.18 -3.82
C PHE A 33 -9.07 -24.45 -5.15
N ILE A 34 -7.98 -23.67 -5.24
CA ILE A 34 -7.62 -22.94 -6.47
C ILE A 34 -7.36 -23.90 -7.64
N ILE A 35 -6.62 -24.99 -7.41
CA ILE A 35 -6.37 -26.02 -8.43
C ILE A 35 -7.68 -26.63 -8.92
N ASN A 36 -8.57 -27.02 -8.01
CA ASN A 36 -9.87 -27.60 -8.34
C ASN A 36 -10.78 -26.60 -9.08
N LEU A 37 -10.75 -25.32 -8.70
CA LEU A 37 -11.51 -24.29 -9.39
C LEU A 37 -11.05 -24.13 -10.85
N LYS A 38 -9.73 -24.16 -11.12
CA LYS A 38 -9.21 -24.11 -12.50
C LYS A 38 -9.67 -25.32 -13.32
N GLU A 39 -9.54 -26.53 -12.78
CA GLU A 39 -10.01 -27.78 -13.43
C GLU A 39 -11.50 -27.72 -13.77
N LEU A 40 -12.33 -27.26 -12.83
CA LEU A 40 -13.76 -27.13 -13.03
C LEU A 40 -14.11 -26.05 -14.05
N THR A 41 -13.37 -24.93 -14.07
CA THR A 41 -13.54 -23.85 -15.04
C THR A 41 -13.29 -24.34 -16.47
N ARG A 42 -12.19 -25.10 -16.68
CA ARG A 42 -11.86 -25.74 -17.97
C ARG A 42 -12.96 -26.70 -18.43
N LYS A 43 -13.53 -27.45 -17.49
CA LYS A 43 -14.52 -28.50 -17.80
C LYS A 43 -15.93 -27.97 -18.06
N TYR A 44 -16.31 -26.87 -17.40
CA TYR A 44 -17.71 -26.44 -17.32
C TYR A 44 -17.97 -25.01 -17.80
N ASN A 45 -17.00 -24.35 -18.45
CA ASN A 45 -17.14 -23.01 -19.08
C ASN A 45 -17.86 -21.99 -18.18
N PHE A 46 -17.25 -21.69 -17.04
CA PHE A 46 -17.80 -20.67 -16.13
C PHE A 46 -17.74 -19.30 -16.82
N SER A 47 -18.73 -18.44 -16.58
CA SER A 47 -18.64 -17.05 -17.05
C SER A 47 -17.56 -16.29 -16.27
N HIS A 48 -16.99 -15.23 -16.85
CA HIS A 48 -16.04 -14.38 -16.13
C HIS A 48 -16.64 -13.85 -14.82
N SER A 49 -17.92 -13.44 -14.84
CA SER A 49 -18.63 -12.95 -13.65
C SER A 49 -18.80 -14.02 -12.57
N ASP A 50 -19.04 -15.28 -12.96
CA ASP A 50 -19.11 -16.39 -11.99
C ASP A 50 -17.76 -16.60 -11.30
N LEU A 51 -16.67 -16.58 -12.06
CA LEU A 51 -15.31 -16.74 -11.53
C LEU A 51 -14.94 -15.58 -10.61
N GLU A 52 -15.22 -14.34 -11.00
CA GLU A 52 -15.00 -13.15 -10.19
C GLU A 52 -15.76 -13.23 -8.86
N ASN A 53 -17.03 -13.63 -8.89
CA ASN A 53 -17.84 -13.81 -7.69
C ASN A 53 -17.31 -14.93 -6.78
N ILE A 54 -16.86 -16.05 -7.36
CA ILE A 54 -16.25 -17.15 -6.59
C ILE A 54 -14.94 -16.69 -5.96
N LEU A 55 -14.07 -16.00 -6.69
CA LEU A 55 -12.77 -15.52 -6.21
C LEU A 55 -12.92 -14.42 -5.14
N LEU A 56 -13.93 -13.56 -5.25
CA LEU A 56 -14.28 -12.57 -4.21
C LEU A 56 -14.90 -13.20 -2.98
N ALA A 57 -15.67 -14.29 -3.16
CA ALA A 57 -16.39 -15.04 -2.13
C ALA A 57 -16.98 -14.15 -1.02
N LYS A 58 -17.95 -13.35 -1.42
CA LYS A 58 -18.63 -12.41 -0.52
C LYS A 58 -19.49 -13.13 0.51
N ASP A 59 -19.56 -12.60 1.73
CA ASP A 59 -20.53 -13.06 2.72
C ASP A 59 -21.96 -12.60 2.38
N TYR A 60 -22.89 -12.84 3.29
CA TYR A 60 -24.29 -12.47 3.14
C TYR A 60 -24.53 -10.95 3.13
N LEU A 61 -23.56 -10.16 3.58
CA LEU A 61 -23.57 -8.70 3.51
C LEU A 61 -22.94 -8.19 2.21
N GLY A 62 -22.46 -9.09 1.35
CA GLY A 62 -21.78 -8.71 0.12
C GLY A 62 -20.33 -8.28 0.32
N VAL A 63 -19.72 -8.58 1.48
CA VAL A 63 -18.34 -8.22 1.82
C VAL A 63 -17.42 -9.42 1.54
N SER A 64 -16.32 -9.20 0.82
CA SER A 64 -15.30 -10.21 0.57
C SER A 64 -14.69 -10.74 1.87
N TRP A 65 -14.21 -11.97 1.82
CA TRP A 65 -13.42 -12.56 2.90
C TRP A 65 -12.07 -11.83 3.12
N ILE A 66 -11.61 -11.04 2.14
CA ILE A 66 -10.26 -10.47 2.11
C ILE A 66 -10.02 -9.44 3.22
N PRO A 67 -10.80 -8.35 3.38
CA PRO A 67 -10.62 -7.42 4.50
C PRO A 67 -10.48 -8.11 5.86
N LYS A 68 -11.25 -9.19 6.06
CA LYS A 68 -11.22 -9.97 7.30
C LYS A 68 -9.97 -10.86 7.41
N ALA A 69 -9.53 -11.48 6.32
CA ALA A 69 -8.26 -12.21 6.26
C ALA A 69 -7.06 -11.30 6.57
N LEU A 70 -7.11 -10.04 6.12
CA LEU A 70 -6.10 -9.02 6.41
C LEU A 70 -6.02 -8.69 7.90
N ARG A 71 -7.16 -8.38 8.52
CA ARG A 71 -7.24 -8.07 9.96
C ARG A 71 -6.76 -9.23 10.83
N ASN A 72 -6.93 -10.46 10.36
CA ASN A 72 -6.49 -11.67 11.04
C ASN A 72 -5.06 -12.12 10.65
N ASN A 73 -4.29 -11.30 9.94
CA ASN A 73 -2.90 -11.58 9.57
C ASN A 73 -2.71 -12.87 8.74
N GLN A 74 -3.69 -13.24 7.92
CA GLN A 74 -3.64 -14.44 7.05
C GLN A 74 -2.87 -14.17 5.74
N ASN A 75 -1.68 -13.57 5.86
CA ASN A 75 -0.94 -12.96 4.75
C ASN A 75 -0.53 -13.96 3.67
N LYS A 76 -0.23 -15.20 4.06
CA LYS A 76 0.15 -16.29 3.14
C LYS A 76 -0.98 -16.64 2.18
N ILE A 77 -2.22 -16.68 2.68
CA ILE A 77 -3.41 -17.02 1.90
C ILE A 77 -3.72 -15.88 0.93
N VAL A 78 -3.66 -14.63 1.38
CA VAL A 78 -3.86 -13.47 0.50
C VAL A 78 -2.80 -13.38 -0.60
N LYS A 79 -1.54 -13.73 -0.31
CA LYS A 79 -0.48 -13.84 -1.32
C LYS A 79 -0.80 -14.91 -2.36
N ALA A 80 -1.21 -16.10 -1.94
CA ALA A 80 -1.58 -17.17 -2.85
C ALA A 80 -2.82 -16.80 -3.70
N TRP A 81 -3.79 -16.11 -3.11
CA TRP A 81 -4.96 -15.61 -3.82
C TRP A 81 -4.61 -14.59 -4.91
N LEU A 82 -3.69 -13.66 -4.63
CA LEU A 82 -3.22 -12.71 -5.65
C LEU A 82 -2.56 -13.41 -6.84
N LEU A 83 -1.67 -14.37 -6.56
CA LEU A 83 -1.04 -15.18 -7.60
C LEU A 83 -2.09 -15.98 -8.40
N ALA A 84 -3.09 -16.53 -7.70
CA ALA A 84 -4.16 -17.25 -8.35
C ALA A 84 -4.93 -16.35 -9.32
N ILE A 85 -5.26 -15.12 -8.94
CA ILE A 85 -6.00 -14.21 -9.83
C ILE A 85 -5.19 -13.83 -11.05
N ASP A 86 -3.88 -13.62 -10.93
CA ASP A 86 -3.02 -13.39 -12.10
C ASP A 86 -3.09 -14.56 -13.08
N ASP A 87 -3.14 -15.80 -12.57
CA ASP A 87 -3.33 -16.98 -13.42
C ASP A 87 -4.74 -17.04 -14.01
N PHE A 88 -5.78 -16.69 -13.25
CA PHE A 88 -7.16 -16.67 -13.74
C PHE A 88 -7.39 -15.59 -14.81
N GLU A 89 -6.75 -14.43 -14.67
CA GLU A 89 -6.75 -13.37 -15.68
C GLU A 89 -6.12 -13.86 -16.99
N LYS A 90 -4.94 -14.50 -16.91
CA LYS A 90 -4.22 -15.02 -18.08
C LYS A 90 -4.95 -16.16 -18.77
N GLU A 91 -5.52 -17.09 -18.01
CA GLU A 91 -6.08 -18.33 -18.55
C GLU A 91 -7.57 -18.18 -18.94
N PHE A 92 -8.35 -17.43 -18.17
CA PHE A 92 -9.80 -17.37 -18.30
C PHE A 92 -10.35 -15.96 -18.53
N GLY A 93 -9.50 -14.95 -18.73
CA GLY A 93 -9.94 -13.58 -19.05
C GLY A 93 -10.70 -12.88 -17.92
N VAL A 94 -10.52 -13.34 -16.67
CA VAL A 94 -11.08 -12.70 -15.48
C VAL A 94 -10.56 -11.27 -15.34
N ASN A 95 -11.44 -10.32 -15.02
CA ASN A 95 -11.05 -8.93 -14.83
C ASN A 95 -10.46 -8.73 -13.43
N LYS A 96 -9.15 -8.99 -13.28
CA LYS A 96 -8.42 -8.77 -12.02
C LYS A 96 -8.63 -7.36 -11.47
N ASN A 97 -8.61 -6.35 -12.34
CA ASN A 97 -8.77 -4.96 -11.92
C ASN A 97 -10.14 -4.70 -11.28
N GLU A 98 -11.19 -5.37 -11.78
CA GLU A 98 -12.54 -5.28 -11.19
C GLU A 98 -12.66 -6.04 -9.87
N ILE A 99 -11.99 -7.18 -9.72
CA ILE A 99 -11.89 -7.89 -8.44
C ILE A 99 -11.17 -7.00 -7.40
N LEU A 100 -9.99 -6.48 -7.74
CA LEU A 100 -9.20 -5.62 -6.87
C LEU A 100 -9.94 -4.31 -6.52
N LEU A 101 -10.71 -3.77 -7.47
CA LEU A 101 -11.59 -2.62 -7.23
C LEU A 101 -12.66 -2.93 -6.20
N ASN A 102 -13.36 -4.06 -6.34
CA ASN A 102 -14.39 -4.50 -5.39
C ASN A 102 -13.80 -4.63 -3.98
N ILE A 103 -12.60 -5.19 -3.84
CA ILE A 103 -11.97 -5.38 -2.54
C ILE A 103 -11.59 -4.06 -1.89
N GLY A 104 -10.94 -3.14 -2.60
CA GLY A 104 -10.61 -1.87 -1.95
C GLY A 104 -11.78 -0.90 -1.82
N LYS A 105 -12.97 -1.20 -2.36
CA LYS A 105 -14.23 -0.56 -1.90
C LYS A 105 -14.61 -1.02 -0.48
N GLU A 106 -14.19 -2.22 -0.10
CA GLU A 106 -14.42 -2.80 1.23
C GLU A 106 -13.26 -2.55 2.20
N ILE A 107 -12.10 -2.15 1.67
CA ILE A 107 -10.94 -1.70 2.45
C ILE A 107 -10.80 -0.18 2.28
N ASP A 108 -11.54 0.56 3.08
CA ASP A 108 -11.80 1.98 2.88
C ASP A 108 -11.13 2.88 3.93
N SER A 109 -10.30 2.32 4.80
CA SER A 109 -9.79 3.06 5.95
C SER A 109 -8.26 3.20 5.97
N THR A 110 -7.81 4.35 6.49
CA THR A 110 -6.42 4.57 6.89
C THR A 110 -5.92 3.51 7.88
N TYR A 111 -6.84 2.94 8.68
CA TYR A 111 -6.57 1.87 9.63
C TYR A 111 -6.15 0.56 8.95
N ASP A 112 -6.79 0.18 7.85
CA ASP A 112 -6.48 -1.07 7.15
C ASP A 112 -5.10 -0.99 6.46
N LEU A 113 -4.76 0.16 5.85
CA LEU A 113 -3.43 0.39 5.26
C LEU A 113 -2.33 0.42 6.32
N ASN A 114 -2.56 1.09 7.46
CA ASN A 114 -1.61 1.08 8.58
C ASN A 114 -1.41 -0.33 9.15
N SER A 115 -2.49 -1.09 9.32
CA SER A 115 -2.44 -2.48 9.81
C SER A 115 -1.65 -3.38 8.88
N ALA A 116 -1.81 -3.23 7.56
CA ALA A 116 -1.04 -3.98 6.56
C ALA A 116 0.46 -3.66 6.62
N ILE A 117 0.83 -2.40 6.85
CA ILE A 117 2.23 -2.00 7.07
C ILE A 117 2.74 -2.61 8.38
N ARG A 118 1.96 -2.58 9.47
CA ARG A 118 2.39 -3.11 10.77
C ARG A 118 2.77 -4.58 10.71
N THR A 119 2.09 -5.35 9.86
CA THR A 119 2.31 -6.78 9.65
C THR A 119 3.28 -7.11 8.50
N ASN A 120 3.93 -6.09 7.91
CA ASN A 120 4.81 -6.22 6.74
C ASN A 120 4.15 -6.96 5.56
N ASN A 121 2.85 -6.73 5.34
CA ASN A 121 2.13 -7.41 4.29
C ASN A 121 2.19 -6.61 2.98
N TYR A 122 3.34 -6.70 2.30
CA TYR A 122 3.60 -6.00 1.03
C TYR A 122 2.45 -6.13 0.03
N ASN A 123 1.99 -7.34 -0.21
CA ASN A 123 0.94 -7.62 -1.18
C ASN A 123 -0.34 -6.83 -0.93
N VAL A 124 -0.65 -6.63 0.34
CA VAL A 124 -1.89 -5.98 0.76
C VAL A 124 -1.75 -4.48 0.70
N VAL A 125 -0.60 -3.97 1.15
CA VAL A 125 -0.25 -2.57 0.91
C VAL A 125 -0.32 -2.28 -0.59
N ASN A 126 0.20 -3.16 -1.44
CA ASN A 126 0.16 -3.00 -2.89
C ASN A 126 -1.28 -3.00 -3.46
N ILE A 127 -2.18 -3.89 -3.00
CA ILE A 127 -3.61 -3.85 -3.38
C ILE A 127 -4.24 -2.51 -3.00
N LEU A 128 -3.96 -2.02 -1.79
CA LEU A 128 -4.56 -0.79 -1.28
C LEU A 128 -4.08 0.43 -2.05
N LEU A 129 -2.78 0.51 -2.30
CA LEU A 129 -2.19 1.55 -3.14
C LEU A 129 -2.74 1.49 -4.57
N ALA A 130 -2.88 0.29 -5.16
CA ALA A 130 -3.49 0.12 -6.47
C ALA A 130 -4.96 0.55 -6.50
N ASN A 131 -5.72 0.30 -5.43
CA ASN A 131 -7.11 0.74 -5.34
C ASN A 131 -7.23 2.26 -5.24
N ILE A 132 -6.38 2.92 -4.45
CA ILE A 132 -6.31 4.39 -4.40
C ILE A 132 -6.08 4.95 -5.81
N LYS A 133 -5.11 4.41 -6.56
CA LYS A 133 -4.86 4.81 -7.96
C LYS A 133 -6.10 4.61 -8.83
N ALA A 134 -6.73 3.43 -8.77
CA ALA A 134 -7.89 3.11 -9.60
C ALA A 134 -9.09 4.03 -9.33
N ARG A 135 -9.39 4.31 -8.05
CA ARG A 135 -10.48 5.21 -7.67
C ARG A 135 -10.20 6.66 -8.04
N MET A 136 -8.95 7.10 -7.95
CA MET A 136 -8.52 8.43 -8.40
C MET A 136 -8.80 8.62 -9.91
N PHE A 137 -8.34 7.71 -10.77
CA PHE A 137 -8.55 7.82 -12.23
C PHE A 137 -10.03 7.78 -12.64
N LYS A 138 -10.90 7.19 -11.82
CA LYS A 138 -12.35 7.15 -12.03
C LYS A 138 -13.10 8.33 -11.40
N ASN A 139 -12.41 9.23 -10.70
CA ASN A 139 -12.99 10.30 -9.90
C ASN A 139 -13.99 9.81 -8.83
N GLU A 140 -13.77 8.61 -8.27
CA GLU A 140 -14.62 7.98 -7.23
C GLU A 140 -14.19 8.37 -5.80
N ILE A 141 -13.11 9.14 -5.66
CA ILE A 141 -12.57 9.64 -4.40
C ILE A 141 -11.95 11.01 -4.66
N ASN A 142 -12.16 11.95 -3.74
CA ASN A 142 -11.61 13.29 -3.88
C ASN A 142 -10.12 13.34 -3.47
N LYS A 143 -9.44 14.40 -3.89
CA LYS A 143 -8.04 14.69 -3.59
C LYS A 143 -7.69 14.56 -2.11
N GLU A 144 -8.51 15.15 -1.24
CA GLU A 144 -8.25 15.20 0.20
C GLU A 144 -8.29 13.78 0.82
N ASP A 145 -9.24 12.97 0.41
CA ASP A 145 -9.37 11.60 0.92
C ASP A 145 -8.26 10.68 0.37
N ILE A 146 -7.78 10.92 -0.86
CA ILE A 146 -6.56 10.25 -1.37
C ILE A 146 -5.36 10.59 -0.51
N LEU A 147 -5.14 11.87 -0.19
CA LEU A 147 -4.01 12.31 0.63
C LEU A 147 -4.11 11.76 2.06
N LYS A 148 -5.31 11.71 2.66
CA LYS A 148 -5.52 11.05 3.96
C LYS A 148 -5.16 9.57 3.93
N LEU A 149 -5.58 8.84 2.88
CA LEU A 149 -5.23 7.43 2.70
C LEU A 149 -3.73 7.25 2.52
N MET A 150 -3.09 8.05 1.65
CA MET A 150 -1.64 8.02 1.42
C MET A 150 -0.82 8.50 2.62
N ALA A 151 -1.41 9.26 3.55
CA ALA A 151 -0.77 9.56 4.81
C ALA A 151 -0.80 8.34 5.76
N ALA A 152 -1.88 7.54 5.72
CA ALA A 152 -2.07 6.33 6.53
C ALA A 152 -1.69 6.51 8.02
N ARG A 153 -1.95 7.71 8.56
CA ARG A 153 -1.50 8.12 9.89
C ARG A 153 -2.19 7.25 10.95
N GLU A 154 -1.41 6.77 11.90
CA GLU A 154 -1.93 5.96 13.00
C GLU A 154 -2.89 6.81 13.86
N TRP A 155 -4.01 6.21 14.28
CA TRP A 155 -4.75 6.72 15.44
C TRP A 155 -4.06 6.19 16.69
N ALA A 156 -3.22 7.01 17.30
CA ALA A 156 -2.84 6.79 18.68
C ALA A 156 -3.60 7.84 19.50
N GLY A 157 -4.26 7.39 20.57
CA GLY A 157 -5.17 8.19 21.38
C GLY A 157 -4.53 9.41 22.05
N GLU A 158 -5.08 9.84 23.18
CA GLU A 158 -4.52 10.98 23.92
C GLU A 158 -3.20 10.60 24.60
N SER A 159 -2.08 10.81 23.90
CA SER A 159 -0.70 11.06 24.39
C SER A 159 0.35 10.23 23.65
N ASP A 160 1.08 10.87 22.74
CA ASP A 160 2.53 11.13 22.83
C ASP A 160 3.00 11.86 21.56
N LYS A 161 4.06 12.66 21.57
CA LYS A 161 4.45 13.54 20.44
C LYS A 161 4.75 12.83 19.10
N TRP A 162 4.88 11.49 19.11
CA TRP A 162 5.20 10.62 17.96
C TRP A 162 3.96 9.93 17.34
N THR A 163 2.77 10.14 17.89
CA THR A 163 1.48 9.48 17.55
C THR A 163 0.82 9.92 16.24
N LYS A 164 1.58 10.53 15.34
CA LYS A 164 1.10 11.20 14.12
C LYS A 164 1.90 10.83 12.86
N ALA A 165 2.78 9.84 12.97
CA ALA A 165 3.65 9.42 11.88
C ALA A 165 2.85 8.76 10.75
N SER A 166 3.31 8.97 9.51
CA SER A 166 2.69 8.37 8.33
C SER A 166 2.96 6.86 8.24
N GLY A 167 2.15 6.16 7.44
CA GLY A 167 2.41 4.77 7.10
C GLY A 167 3.78 4.59 6.43
N LEU A 168 4.17 5.55 5.59
CA LEU A 168 5.49 5.60 4.95
C LEU A 168 6.63 5.67 5.97
N TYR A 169 6.52 6.52 7.01
CA TYR A 169 7.51 6.56 8.09
C TYR A 169 7.67 5.20 8.77
N SER A 170 6.55 4.54 9.08
CA SER A 170 6.54 3.24 9.74
C SER A 170 7.23 2.16 8.88
N ALA A 171 6.99 2.17 7.55
CA ALA A 171 7.65 1.27 6.62
C ALA A 171 9.17 1.52 6.55
N ILE A 172 9.60 2.79 6.56
CA ILE A 172 11.02 3.18 6.56
C ILE A 172 11.72 2.73 7.85
N VAL A 173 11.17 3.06 9.02
CA VAL A 173 11.76 2.72 10.33
C VAL A 173 11.92 1.21 10.48
N LYS A 174 10.97 0.43 9.96
CA LYS A 174 10.97 -1.03 10.03
C LYS A 174 11.78 -1.72 8.94
N GLY A 175 12.32 -0.97 7.96
CA GLY A 175 13.15 -1.54 6.90
C GLY A 175 12.38 -2.24 5.78
N TYR A 176 11.10 -1.92 5.57
CA TYR A 176 10.25 -2.58 4.58
C TYR A 176 10.44 -1.99 3.18
N THR A 177 11.59 -2.29 2.57
CA THR A 177 12.05 -1.72 1.29
C THR A 177 11.02 -1.86 0.16
N GLU A 178 10.38 -3.02 0.00
CA GLU A 178 9.38 -3.25 -1.06
C GLU A 178 8.13 -2.38 -0.86
N ILE A 179 7.67 -2.26 0.38
CA ILE A 179 6.53 -1.40 0.73
C ILE A 179 6.85 0.06 0.43
N VAL A 180 8.04 0.52 0.83
CA VAL A 180 8.49 1.90 0.56
C VAL A 180 8.56 2.17 -0.95
N ALA A 181 9.09 1.23 -1.74
CA ALA A 181 9.16 1.36 -3.19
C ALA A 181 7.76 1.50 -3.82
N ALA A 182 6.82 0.61 -3.48
CA ALA A 182 5.45 0.66 -4.01
C ALA A 182 4.68 1.92 -3.58
N TRP A 183 4.92 2.39 -2.35
CA TRP A 183 4.36 3.65 -1.85
C TRP A 183 4.82 4.84 -2.68
N MET A 184 6.13 4.91 -2.95
CA MET A 184 6.72 6.01 -3.71
C MET A 184 6.30 5.99 -5.18
N GLU A 185 6.18 4.81 -5.80
CA GLU A 185 5.62 4.68 -7.14
C GLU A 185 4.16 5.19 -7.19
N THR A 186 3.38 4.88 -6.16
CA THR A 186 2.00 5.35 -6.08
C THR A 186 1.92 6.85 -5.85
N ALA A 187 2.81 7.41 -5.04
CA ALA A 187 2.92 8.86 -4.85
C ALA A 187 3.24 9.59 -6.16
N ASP A 188 4.15 9.04 -6.99
CA ASP A 188 4.49 9.60 -8.30
C ASP A 188 3.30 9.67 -9.26
N VAL A 189 2.52 8.59 -9.33
CA VAL A 189 1.29 8.55 -10.14
C VAL A 189 0.26 9.58 -9.65
N ILE A 190 0.08 9.72 -8.34
CA ILE A 190 -0.86 10.68 -7.76
C ILE A 190 -0.41 12.13 -8.01
N ALA A 191 0.87 12.44 -7.77
CA ALA A 191 1.41 13.77 -7.98
C ALA A 191 1.32 14.20 -9.45
N SER A 192 1.60 13.28 -10.37
CA SER A 192 1.43 13.49 -11.82
C SER A 192 -0.02 13.73 -12.22
N HIS A 193 -0.98 13.04 -11.59
CA HIS A 193 -2.40 13.23 -11.85
C HIS A 193 -2.90 14.63 -11.47
N TYR A 194 -2.30 15.26 -10.45
CA TYR A 194 -2.63 16.61 -10.01
C TYR A 194 -1.67 17.69 -10.57
N GLU A 195 -1.14 17.46 -11.77
CA GLU A 195 -0.44 18.45 -12.60
C GLU A 195 0.69 19.23 -11.90
N ASN A 196 1.50 18.55 -11.08
CA ASN A 196 2.62 19.16 -10.35
C ASN A 196 2.20 20.15 -9.25
N ASP A 197 1.03 19.97 -8.64
CA ASP A 197 0.69 20.66 -7.40
C ASP A 197 1.73 20.33 -6.31
N LYS A 198 2.59 21.31 -6.01
CA LYS A 198 3.65 21.16 -5.00
C LYS A 198 3.11 20.81 -3.62
N ASP A 199 1.88 21.22 -3.28
CA ASP A 199 1.30 20.89 -1.99
C ASP A 199 0.87 19.42 -1.92
N VAL A 200 0.44 18.84 -3.04
CA VAL A 200 0.22 17.37 -3.16
C VAL A 200 1.53 16.63 -2.93
N VAL A 201 2.61 17.04 -3.58
CA VAL A 201 3.93 16.41 -3.40
C VAL A 201 4.42 16.53 -1.96
N ARG A 202 4.21 17.69 -1.32
CA ARG A 202 4.54 17.89 0.10
C ARG A 202 3.76 16.95 1.01
N GLU A 203 2.45 16.79 0.79
CA GLU A 203 1.62 15.89 1.57
C GLU A 203 1.97 14.42 1.35
N LEU A 204 2.25 14.00 0.12
CA LEU A 204 2.64 12.62 -0.19
C LEU A 204 4.00 12.24 0.41
N LEU A 205 4.93 13.19 0.48
CA LEU A 205 6.25 13.02 1.12
C LEU A 205 6.21 13.23 2.64
N SER A 206 5.09 13.70 3.18
CA SER A 206 4.91 14.03 4.59
C SER A 206 5.04 12.80 5.47
N LEU A 207 5.98 12.84 6.42
CA LEU A 207 6.20 11.77 7.39
C LEU A 207 5.53 12.06 8.73
N SER A 208 4.98 13.27 8.90
CA SER A 208 4.35 13.76 10.12
C SER A 208 3.03 14.49 9.83
N ARG A 209 2.31 14.97 10.85
CA ARG A 209 1.13 15.83 10.65
C ARG A 209 1.49 17.29 10.30
N ASN A 210 2.75 17.70 10.43
CA ASN A 210 3.19 19.08 10.17
C ASN A 210 3.85 19.23 8.79
N ASN A 211 3.63 18.28 7.87
CA ASN A 211 4.26 18.28 6.54
C ASN A 211 5.78 18.28 6.55
N ALA A 212 6.35 17.68 7.60
CA ALA A 212 7.77 17.46 7.68
C ALA A 212 8.15 16.22 6.86
N VAL A 213 9.05 16.41 5.90
CA VAL A 213 9.65 15.34 5.10
C VAL A 213 10.97 14.95 5.78
N CYS A 214 10.87 14.14 6.83
CA CYS A 214 11.97 13.94 7.78
C CYS A 214 13.09 13.00 7.31
N SER A 215 13.71 13.19 6.14
CA SER A 215 14.74 12.24 5.68
C SER A 215 16.05 12.27 6.46
N LEU A 216 16.59 13.46 6.78
CA LEU A 216 17.87 13.60 7.48
C LEU A 216 17.75 13.14 8.93
N HIS A 217 16.62 13.45 9.55
CA HIS A 217 16.32 12.98 10.89
C HIS A 217 16.13 11.45 10.91
N ILE A 218 15.44 10.86 9.92
CA ILE A 218 15.33 9.40 9.76
C ILE A 218 16.71 8.76 9.60
N ALA A 219 17.55 9.32 8.72
CA ALA A 219 18.90 8.82 8.47
C ALA A 219 19.82 8.92 9.70
N SER A 220 19.52 9.83 10.66
CA SER A 220 20.27 9.94 11.93
C SER A 220 20.00 8.78 12.90
N PHE A 221 18.93 8.01 12.71
CA PHE A 221 18.66 6.86 13.57
C PHE A 221 19.56 5.69 13.20
N LYS A 222 20.56 5.44 14.06
CA LYS A 222 21.57 4.35 13.97
C LYS A 222 21.02 2.92 13.86
N LYS A 223 19.70 2.72 13.86
CA LYS A 223 19.02 1.41 13.81
C LYS A 223 18.35 1.10 12.46
N MET A 224 18.34 2.02 11.51
CA MET A 224 17.64 1.85 10.23
C MET A 224 18.54 1.27 9.13
N SER A 225 17.96 0.47 8.23
CA SER A 225 18.69 -0.11 7.09
C SER A 225 19.07 0.97 6.07
N LYS A 226 20.33 1.00 5.65
CA LYS A 226 20.81 1.89 4.57
C LYS A 226 20.02 1.68 3.27
N GLN A 227 19.60 0.44 3.00
CA GLN A 227 18.87 0.11 1.77
C GLN A 227 17.52 0.81 1.69
N VAL A 228 16.71 0.79 2.76
CA VAL A 228 15.37 1.41 2.74
C VAL A 228 15.46 2.94 2.67
N ILE A 229 16.47 3.52 3.35
CA ILE A 229 16.74 4.96 3.30
C ILE A 229 17.10 5.38 1.89
N ASP A 230 17.96 4.61 1.22
CA ASP A 230 18.39 4.89 -0.14
C ASP A 230 17.23 4.80 -1.14
N VAL A 231 16.35 3.80 -1.01
CA VAL A 231 15.15 3.66 -1.85
C VAL A 231 14.21 4.84 -1.64
N TYR A 232 13.88 5.18 -0.39
CA TYR A 232 13.01 6.32 -0.09
C TYR A 232 13.58 7.63 -0.64
N LEU A 233 14.83 7.95 -0.33
CA LEU A 233 15.41 9.24 -0.66
C LEU A 233 15.59 9.47 -2.15
N ASN A 234 16.06 8.45 -2.87
CA ASN A 234 16.20 8.54 -4.31
C ASN A 234 14.84 8.80 -4.97
N ALA A 235 13.79 8.11 -4.52
CA ALA A 235 12.45 8.30 -5.07
C ALA A 235 11.86 9.66 -4.68
N ALA A 236 12.01 10.08 -3.42
CA ALA A 236 11.44 11.32 -2.91
C ALA A 236 12.09 12.57 -3.53
N ILE A 237 13.41 12.58 -3.70
CA ILE A 237 14.13 13.67 -4.38
C ILE A 237 13.74 13.74 -5.86
N ARG A 238 13.69 12.59 -6.55
CA ARG A 238 13.26 12.52 -7.96
C ARG A 238 11.84 13.07 -8.12
N LEU A 239 10.92 12.64 -7.26
CA LEU A 239 9.54 13.13 -7.25
C LEU A 239 9.49 14.65 -7.12
N ALA A 240 10.19 15.21 -6.11
CA ALA A 240 10.22 16.65 -5.90
C ALA A 240 10.79 17.40 -7.13
N LEU A 241 11.90 16.93 -7.71
CA LEU A 241 12.49 17.53 -8.91
C LEU A 241 11.55 17.47 -10.12
N GLN A 242 10.93 16.31 -10.37
CA GLN A 242 9.99 16.12 -11.49
C GLN A 242 8.80 17.07 -11.41
N HIS A 243 8.38 17.42 -10.19
CA HIS A 243 7.27 18.34 -9.94
C HIS A 243 7.73 19.77 -9.62
N GLY A 244 8.92 20.16 -10.08
CA GLY A 244 9.35 21.56 -10.15
C GLY A 244 9.83 22.18 -8.84
N PHE A 245 10.22 21.38 -7.85
CA PHE A 245 10.87 21.88 -6.65
C PHE A 245 12.29 22.34 -6.97
N THR A 246 12.68 23.50 -6.44
CA THR A 246 14.07 23.97 -6.52
C THR A 246 14.96 23.17 -5.56
N PHE A 247 16.27 23.28 -5.74
CA PHE A 247 17.24 22.72 -4.78
C PHE A 247 16.98 23.22 -3.36
N ASP A 248 16.75 24.52 -3.19
CA ASP A 248 16.51 25.13 -1.88
C ASP A 248 15.21 24.62 -1.25
N GLU A 249 14.14 24.46 -2.04
CA GLU A 249 12.88 23.88 -1.56
C GLU A 249 13.05 22.41 -1.14
N ILE A 250 13.85 21.62 -1.88
CA ILE A 250 14.18 20.24 -1.51
C ILE A 250 15.02 20.23 -0.23
N VAL A 251 16.06 21.04 -0.14
CA VAL A 251 16.87 21.13 1.07
C VAL A 251 16.00 21.50 2.26
N GLU A 252 15.17 22.54 2.14
CA GLU A 252 14.26 22.97 3.19
C GLU A 252 13.29 21.86 3.60
N GLN A 253 12.65 21.20 2.65
CA GLN A 253 11.67 20.16 2.91
C GLN A 253 12.30 18.95 3.61
N PHE A 254 13.47 18.50 3.16
CA PHE A 254 14.15 17.31 3.68
C PHE A 254 15.01 17.58 4.93
N THR A 255 15.17 18.85 5.32
CA THR A 255 15.86 19.31 6.54
C THR A 255 14.88 19.82 7.61
N ARG A 256 13.59 19.47 7.58
CA ARG A 256 12.67 19.78 8.69
C ARG A 256 12.55 18.62 9.68
N ASP A 257 12.57 18.94 10.97
CA ASP A 257 12.21 17.99 12.03
C ASP A 257 10.70 17.70 12.04
N PHE A 258 10.24 16.77 12.88
CA PHE A 258 8.83 16.39 12.96
C PHE A 258 7.88 17.54 13.34
N ASP A 259 8.41 18.58 13.99
CA ASP A 259 7.70 19.80 14.38
C ASP A 259 7.72 20.88 13.27
N GLY A 260 8.32 20.58 12.12
CA GLY A 260 8.45 21.49 10.98
C GLY A 260 9.56 22.52 11.14
N LYS A 261 10.43 22.39 12.15
CA LYS A 261 11.53 23.32 12.39
C LYS A 261 12.74 22.96 11.52
N PRO A 262 13.45 23.95 10.94
CA PRO A 262 14.66 23.69 10.19
C PRO A 262 15.73 22.99 11.05
N PHE A 263 16.46 22.05 10.47
CA PHE A 263 17.58 21.34 11.09
C PHE A 263 18.86 22.21 11.17
N SER A 264 18.73 23.54 11.26
CA SER A 264 19.85 24.50 11.28
C SER A 264 20.79 24.34 12.49
N HIS A 265 20.41 23.54 13.48
CA HIS A 265 21.13 23.42 14.76
C HIS A 265 21.71 22.03 15.06
N VAL A 266 21.54 21.04 14.19
CA VAL A 266 21.94 19.65 14.49
C VAL A 266 23.04 19.10 13.56
N VAL A 267 23.46 19.86 12.54
CA VAL A 267 24.65 19.53 11.73
C VAL A 267 25.93 19.97 12.45
N ASN A 268 26.11 19.52 13.69
CA ASN A 268 27.37 19.71 14.44
C ASN A 268 28.21 18.43 14.52
N ASN A 269 27.69 17.29 14.07
CA ASN A 269 28.41 16.03 14.05
C ASN A 269 28.58 15.54 12.61
N GLY A 270 29.82 15.52 12.14
CA GLY A 270 30.24 14.97 10.85
C GLY A 270 30.10 13.44 10.79
N ASP A 271 28.88 12.92 10.95
CA ASP A 271 28.61 11.51 10.70
C ASP A 271 28.53 11.27 9.18
N ASP A 272 29.25 10.27 8.68
CA ASP A 272 29.38 9.90 7.25
C ASP A 272 28.04 9.74 6.52
N ILE A 273 26.97 9.39 7.24
CA ILE A 273 25.62 9.23 6.69
C ILE A 273 25.05 10.59 6.26
N HIS A 274 25.29 11.65 7.03
CA HIS A 274 24.80 13.01 6.72
C HIS A 274 25.57 13.63 5.56
N MET A 275 26.91 13.52 5.55
CA MET A 275 27.75 13.91 4.41
C MET A 275 27.40 13.11 3.15
N GLY A 276 27.15 11.80 3.28
CA GLY A 276 26.70 10.94 2.19
C GLY A 276 25.31 11.34 1.64
N LEU A 277 24.40 11.81 2.50
CA LEU A 277 23.09 12.32 2.09
C LEU A 277 23.20 13.64 1.35
N TRP A 278 23.98 14.58 1.90
CA TRP A 278 24.27 15.86 1.26
C TRP A 278 24.92 15.64 -0.11
N LEU A 279 25.90 14.74 -0.20
CA LEU A 279 26.51 14.34 -1.47
C LEU A 279 25.51 13.67 -2.42
N LYS A 280 24.53 12.91 -1.93
CA LYS A 280 23.47 12.33 -2.77
C LYS A 280 22.50 13.38 -3.30
N ILE A 281 21.99 14.26 -2.44
CA ILE A 281 21.13 15.38 -2.85
C ILE A 281 21.90 16.23 -3.88
N PHE A 282 23.14 16.60 -3.58
CA PHE A 282 23.99 17.37 -4.49
C PHE A 282 24.24 16.64 -5.82
N LYS A 283 24.55 15.34 -5.81
CA LYS A 283 24.75 14.55 -7.04
C LYS A 283 23.48 14.38 -7.88
N ILE A 284 22.31 14.32 -7.26
CA ILE A 284 21.03 14.13 -7.97
C ILE A 284 20.52 15.47 -8.54
N VAL A 285 20.83 16.60 -7.90
CA VAL A 285 20.30 17.91 -8.32
C VAL A 285 21.25 18.67 -9.26
N VAL A 286 22.55 18.40 -9.21
CA VAL A 286 23.57 19.11 -10.01
C VAL A 286 23.87 18.40 -11.35
N TRP A 287 23.25 17.24 -11.62
CA TRP A 287 23.44 16.46 -12.84
C TRP A 287 22.11 16.09 -13.51
#